data_AF-A0A9E7UB89-F1
#
_entry.id   AF-A0A9E7UB89-F1
#
_cell.length_a   1.000
_cell.length_b   1.000
_cell.length_c   1.000
_cell.angle_alpha   90.00
_cell.angle_beta   90.00
_cell.angle_gamma   90.00
#
_symmetry.space_group_name_H-M   'P 1'
#
loop_
_entity.id
_entity.type
_entity.pdbx_description
1 polymer ?
#
loop_
_entity_poly.entity_id
_entity_poly.type
_entity_poly.pdbx_seq_one_letter_code
_entity_poly.pdbx_strand_id
1 'polypeptide(L)'
;MSQDVSDTVEFADIEAARERLDDPTVVKRTPVERSTSLEAMTGAEAVHLKLEQLQWTGSFKTRGAYNKIRTCLDEREVDEVVAASAGNHAQGVALAATRLGVDSTIVMPKNAPQTKVNATRGYGATVELVGQDFQQAMAHAKELVAGPRTEFVHAFDDPAIVAGQGTLGVEMYEDLPEVDTVVVPIGGGGLISGIATAFAELSPGTRVVGVQASGAATVPDSLDKGIPQTLDSVDTIADGIATGGISELTLSIIQRHVDEVVTVTNSQIADAVLLLMERAKQVVEGAGAASVAAIRSDDLDVSDEVVMPLLCGGNLDMTMLRAVLVHALTQRKQILRLRVHIDDRPGKMAEISSVIAEHDANIQSVRHDRAMEDLDVGDAYLTFQVESTGEGHARNIVESIADHGYEVEVVSSAQPGRPWDDR
;
A
#
# COMPACT_ATOMS: atom_id res chain seq x y z
N MET A 1 -17.36 -37.57 -8.53
CA MET A 1 -16.46 -36.45 -8.18
C MET A 1 -17.37 -35.35 -7.68
N SER A 2 -17.68 -35.39 -6.40
CA SER A 2 -18.40 -34.33 -5.70
C SER A 2 -17.43 -33.16 -5.53
N GLN A 3 -17.69 -32.05 -6.22
CA GLN A 3 -17.12 -30.77 -5.80
C GLN A 3 -17.75 -30.47 -4.44
N ASP A 4 -16.92 -30.42 -3.41
CA ASP A 4 -17.35 -30.10 -2.06
C ASP A 4 -17.82 -28.64 -2.04
N VAL A 5 -18.97 -28.40 -1.44
CA VAL A 5 -19.68 -27.10 -1.45
C VAL A 5 -19.05 -26.11 -0.46
N SER A 6 -17.87 -26.41 0.11
CA SER A 6 -17.23 -25.60 1.18
C SER A 6 -16.22 -24.55 0.71
N ASP A 7 -15.89 -24.49 -0.57
CA ASP A 7 -14.72 -23.72 -1.06
C ASP A 7 -15.09 -22.46 -1.88
N THR A 8 -16.35 -22.04 -1.87
CA THR A 8 -16.82 -20.90 -2.66
C THR A 8 -17.58 -19.88 -1.83
N VAL A 9 -17.32 -18.60 -2.06
CA VAL A 9 -18.07 -17.48 -1.47
C VAL A 9 -19.06 -16.98 -2.51
N GLU A 10 -20.35 -17.02 -2.18
CA GLU A 10 -21.44 -16.56 -3.03
C GLU A 10 -21.98 -15.20 -2.56
N PHE A 11 -22.81 -14.57 -3.37
CA PHE A 11 -23.41 -13.28 -3.02
C PHE A 11 -24.27 -13.35 -1.75
N ALA A 12 -24.98 -14.47 -1.53
CA ALA A 12 -25.77 -14.69 -0.32
C ALA A 12 -24.92 -14.66 0.97
N ASP A 13 -23.66 -15.10 0.92
CA ASP A 13 -22.74 -15.00 2.05
C ASP A 13 -22.38 -13.54 2.36
N ILE A 14 -22.27 -12.71 1.32
CA ILE A 14 -22.01 -11.27 1.44
C ILE A 14 -23.24 -10.55 2.00
N GLU A 15 -24.45 -10.93 1.58
CA GLU A 15 -25.69 -10.40 2.17
C GLU A 15 -25.81 -10.76 3.65
N ALA A 16 -25.56 -12.02 4.00
CA ALA A 16 -25.52 -12.45 5.40
C ALA A 16 -24.43 -11.71 6.19
N ALA A 17 -23.27 -11.48 5.59
CA ALA A 17 -22.21 -10.68 6.21
C ALA A 17 -22.67 -9.23 6.45
N ARG A 18 -23.35 -8.62 5.48
CA ARG A 18 -23.89 -7.26 5.61
C ARG A 18 -24.90 -7.16 6.76
N GLU A 19 -25.76 -8.16 6.94
CA GLU A 19 -26.69 -8.22 8.07
C GLU A 19 -25.96 -8.34 9.42
N ARG A 20 -24.85 -9.07 9.47
CA ARG A 20 -24.01 -9.20 10.68
C ARG A 20 -23.23 -7.94 11.03
N LEU A 21 -22.94 -7.04 10.08
CA LEU A 21 -22.23 -5.77 10.33
C LEU A 21 -23.18 -4.73 10.99
N ASP A 22 -23.66 -5.05 12.18
CA ASP A 22 -24.70 -4.30 12.91
C ASP A 22 -24.15 -3.21 13.85
N ASP A 23 -22.83 -3.15 14.06
CA ASP A 23 -22.17 -2.17 14.92
C ASP A 23 -21.46 -1.05 14.13
N PRO A 24 -22.04 0.17 14.07
CA PRO A 24 -21.46 1.29 13.33
C PRO A 24 -20.16 1.81 13.96
N THR A 25 -19.76 1.32 15.14
CA THR A 25 -18.49 1.63 15.81
C THR A 25 -17.36 0.67 15.44
N VAL A 26 -17.65 -0.37 14.62
CA VAL A 26 -16.66 -1.30 14.05
C VAL A 26 -16.56 -1.17 12.54
N VAL A 27 -17.70 -1.06 11.87
CA VAL A 27 -17.77 -0.80 10.42
C VAL A 27 -18.72 0.37 10.19
N LYS A 28 -18.23 1.41 9.53
CA LYS A 28 -19.07 2.48 8.98
C LYS A 28 -19.04 2.46 7.46
N ARG A 29 -20.11 2.92 6.83
CA ARG A 29 -20.11 3.25 5.41
C ARG A 29 -19.12 4.38 5.16
N THR A 30 -18.15 4.13 4.29
CA THR A 30 -17.10 5.10 3.94
C THR A 30 -17.51 5.90 2.71
N PRO A 31 -17.07 7.18 2.59
CA PRO A 31 -17.51 8.03 1.49
C PRO A 31 -16.88 7.64 0.15
N VAL A 32 -17.55 8.06 -0.92
CA VAL A 32 -17.01 8.10 -2.29
C VAL A 32 -16.82 9.56 -2.69
N GLU A 33 -15.62 9.93 -3.14
CA GLU A 33 -15.31 11.31 -3.54
C GLU A 33 -14.82 11.39 -4.99
N ARG A 34 -15.42 12.28 -5.78
CA ARG A 34 -15.01 12.53 -7.17
C ARG A 34 -13.72 13.35 -7.23
N SER A 35 -12.80 12.99 -8.13
CA SER A 35 -11.51 13.65 -8.32
C SER A 35 -11.31 14.15 -9.76
N THR A 36 -11.64 15.42 -9.99
CA THR A 36 -11.46 16.08 -11.29
C THR A 36 -9.99 16.20 -11.72
N SER A 37 -9.06 16.19 -10.76
CA SER A 37 -7.63 16.17 -11.08
C SER A 37 -7.19 14.83 -11.66
N LEU A 38 -7.75 13.71 -11.17
CA LEU A 38 -7.43 12.39 -11.71
C LEU A 38 -8.08 12.18 -13.07
N GLU A 39 -9.32 12.62 -13.26
CA GLU A 39 -10.01 12.63 -14.57
C GLU A 39 -9.14 13.25 -15.67
N ALA A 40 -8.63 14.47 -15.42
CA ALA A 40 -7.78 15.17 -16.38
C ALA A 40 -6.43 14.49 -16.62
N MET A 41 -5.93 13.70 -15.67
CA MET A 41 -4.63 13.01 -15.77
C MET A 41 -4.74 11.64 -16.44
N THR A 42 -5.89 10.97 -16.35
CA THR A 42 -6.08 9.60 -16.85
C THR A 42 -6.91 9.53 -18.14
N GLY A 43 -7.64 10.59 -18.49
CA GLY A 43 -8.56 10.58 -19.63
C GLY A 43 -9.88 9.84 -19.36
N ALA A 44 -10.11 9.40 -18.11
CA ALA A 44 -11.37 8.81 -17.68
C ALA A 44 -12.52 9.84 -17.74
N GLU A 45 -13.75 9.38 -18.01
CA GLU A 45 -14.94 10.23 -17.96
C GLU A 45 -15.15 10.79 -16.54
N ALA A 46 -15.00 9.92 -15.53
CA ALA A 46 -15.10 10.28 -14.13
C ALA A 46 -14.21 9.39 -13.26
N VAL A 47 -13.59 9.96 -12.21
CA VAL A 47 -12.82 9.18 -11.23
C VAL A 47 -13.40 9.39 -9.83
N HIS A 48 -13.85 8.31 -9.22
CA HIS A 48 -14.49 8.29 -7.91
C HIS A 48 -13.66 7.46 -6.92
N LEU A 49 -13.12 8.08 -5.88
CA LEU A 49 -12.28 7.40 -4.89
C LEU A 49 -13.16 6.80 -3.80
N LYS A 50 -13.15 5.48 -3.61
CA LYS A 50 -13.77 4.84 -2.43
C LYS A 50 -12.82 4.94 -1.25
N LEU A 51 -13.19 5.68 -0.21
CA LEU A 51 -12.29 6.12 0.86
C LEU A 51 -12.27 5.18 2.08
N GLU A 52 -11.92 3.90 1.87
CA GLU A 52 -11.94 2.90 2.93
C GLU A 52 -10.81 3.08 3.97
N GLN A 53 -9.77 3.86 3.66
CA GLN A 53 -8.77 4.33 4.64
C GLN A 53 -9.39 5.13 5.80
N LEU A 54 -10.61 5.64 5.63
CA LEU A 54 -11.33 6.37 6.68
C LEU A 54 -12.09 5.45 7.65
N GLN A 55 -12.07 4.13 7.47
CA GLN A 55 -12.65 3.16 8.40
C GLN A 55 -12.04 3.28 9.82
N TRP A 56 -12.71 2.78 10.86
CA TRP A 56 -12.30 2.99 12.26
C TRP A 56 -10.87 2.57 12.63
N THR A 57 -10.33 1.55 11.96
CA THR A 57 -8.93 1.10 12.14
C THR A 57 -8.01 1.60 11.03
N GLY A 58 -8.46 2.54 10.21
CA GLY A 58 -7.71 3.06 9.07
C GLY A 58 -7.66 2.14 7.86
N SER A 59 -8.45 1.06 7.81
CA SER A 59 -8.51 0.15 6.66
C SER A 59 -9.77 -0.73 6.64
N PHE A 60 -9.99 -1.44 5.53
CA PHE A 60 -11.11 -2.37 5.31
C PHE A 60 -11.16 -3.57 6.26
N LYS A 61 -10.06 -3.93 6.93
CA LYS A 61 -9.90 -5.23 7.61
C LYS A 61 -10.92 -5.51 8.71
N THR A 62 -11.54 -4.49 9.29
CA THR A 62 -12.60 -4.67 10.30
C THR A 62 -13.83 -5.38 9.76
N ARG A 63 -14.15 -5.24 8.46
CA ARG A 63 -15.34 -5.85 7.85
C ARG A 63 -15.30 -7.37 7.92
N GLY A 64 -14.27 -7.97 7.32
CA GLY A 64 -14.07 -9.42 7.41
C GLY A 64 -13.83 -9.91 8.84
N ALA A 65 -13.01 -9.19 9.62
CA ALA A 65 -12.72 -9.62 10.99
C ALA A 65 -14.00 -9.68 11.84
N TYR A 66 -14.85 -8.66 11.77
CA TYR A 66 -16.12 -8.65 12.49
C TYR A 66 -17.07 -9.74 12.00
N ASN A 67 -17.21 -9.91 10.68
CA ASN A 67 -18.06 -10.97 10.12
C ASN A 67 -17.60 -12.37 10.57
N LYS A 68 -16.29 -12.65 10.50
CA LYS A 68 -15.73 -13.94 10.91
C LYS A 68 -15.98 -14.23 12.39
N ILE A 69 -15.69 -13.27 13.27
CA ILE A 69 -15.85 -13.46 14.72
C ILE A 69 -17.34 -13.60 15.07
N ARG A 70 -18.22 -12.77 14.49
CA ARG A 70 -19.67 -12.88 14.69
C ARG A 70 -20.21 -14.24 14.23
N THR A 71 -19.80 -14.69 13.04
CA THR A 71 -20.19 -16.01 12.51
C THR A 71 -19.78 -17.13 13.47
N CYS A 72 -18.57 -17.07 14.02
CA CYS A 72 -18.12 -18.07 14.99
C CYS A 72 -18.96 -18.06 16.28
N LEU A 73 -19.35 -16.87 16.77
CA LEU A 73 -20.22 -16.73 17.94
C LEU A 73 -21.65 -17.23 17.70
N ASP A 74 -22.16 -17.11 16.47
CA ASP A 74 -23.48 -17.62 16.11
C ASP A 74 -23.48 -19.16 16.04
N GLU A 75 -22.35 -19.78 15.69
CA GLU A 75 -22.21 -21.22 15.47
C GLU A 75 -21.78 -21.99 16.72
N ARG A 76 -20.91 -21.40 17.56
CA ARG A 76 -20.32 -22.07 18.72
C ARG A 76 -19.86 -21.10 19.80
N GLU A 77 -19.58 -21.63 20.98
CA GLU A 77 -18.98 -20.84 22.06
C GLU A 77 -17.50 -20.55 21.75
N VAL A 78 -17.17 -19.28 21.54
CA VAL A 78 -15.80 -18.76 21.37
C VAL A 78 -15.55 -17.69 22.42
N ASP A 79 -14.51 -17.87 23.23
CA ASP A 79 -14.09 -16.88 24.23
C ASP A 79 -12.87 -16.09 23.79
N GLU A 80 -12.04 -16.66 22.90
CA GLU A 80 -10.80 -16.06 22.45
C GLU A 80 -10.61 -16.20 20.93
N VAL A 81 -10.09 -15.16 20.30
CA VAL A 81 -9.62 -15.20 18.92
C VAL A 81 -8.12 -14.92 18.85
N VAL A 82 -7.44 -15.65 17.98
CA VAL A 82 -6.00 -15.53 17.76
C VAL A 82 -5.74 -15.14 16.32
N ALA A 83 -4.83 -14.20 16.09
CA ALA A 83 -4.36 -13.88 14.75
C ALA A 83 -2.85 -13.56 14.73
N ALA A 84 -2.20 -13.78 13.59
CA ALA A 84 -0.85 -13.32 13.34
C ALA A 84 -0.85 -12.17 12.34
N SER A 85 -0.44 -10.98 12.77
CA SER A 85 -0.27 -9.81 11.90
C SER A 85 0.43 -8.70 12.65
N ALA A 86 1.32 -7.97 11.98
CA ALA A 86 1.89 -6.72 12.50
C ALA A 86 1.27 -5.48 11.84
N GLY A 87 0.05 -5.56 11.30
CA GLY A 87 -0.54 -4.51 10.46
C GLY A 87 -2.05 -4.36 10.58
N ASN A 88 -2.71 -4.02 9.46
CA ASN A 88 -4.13 -3.71 9.41
C ASN A 88 -5.04 -4.83 9.94
N HIS A 89 -4.67 -6.09 9.69
CA HIS A 89 -5.44 -7.25 10.17
C HIS A 89 -5.45 -7.33 11.70
N ALA A 90 -4.30 -7.09 12.34
CA ALA A 90 -4.21 -7.07 13.80
C ALA A 90 -5.18 -6.06 14.43
N GLN A 91 -5.21 -4.83 13.90
CA GLN A 91 -6.08 -3.79 14.41
C GLN A 91 -7.56 -4.10 14.12
N GLY A 92 -7.86 -4.65 12.94
CA GLY A 92 -9.20 -5.09 12.57
C GLY A 92 -9.76 -6.16 13.51
N VAL A 93 -8.96 -7.20 13.80
CA VAL A 93 -9.32 -8.27 14.75
C VAL A 93 -9.45 -7.72 16.16
N ALA A 94 -8.50 -6.91 16.63
CA ALA A 94 -8.53 -6.34 17.98
C ALA A 94 -9.79 -5.51 18.24
N LEU A 95 -10.14 -4.61 17.31
CA LEU A 95 -11.34 -3.78 17.43
C LEU A 95 -12.61 -4.64 17.40
N ALA A 96 -12.69 -5.57 16.43
CA ALA A 96 -13.86 -6.43 16.27
C ALA A 96 -14.10 -7.32 17.49
N ALA A 97 -13.07 -8.02 17.97
CA ALA A 97 -13.16 -8.89 19.14
C ALA A 97 -13.59 -8.12 20.40
N THR A 98 -12.95 -6.98 20.65
CA THR A 98 -13.28 -6.11 21.80
C THR A 98 -14.73 -5.66 21.78
N ARG A 99 -15.27 -5.33 20.60
CA ARG A 99 -16.66 -4.89 20.46
C ARG A 99 -17.67 -6.02 20.59
N LEU A 100 -17.26 -7.23 20.22
CA LEU A 100 -18.05 -8.45 20.38
C LEU A 100 -17.93 -9.08 21.78
N GLY A 101 -17.07 -8.53 22.65
CA GLY A 101 -16.84 -9.06 24.00
C GLY A 101 -16.04 -10.36 24.02
N VAL A 102 -15.19 -10.57 23.02
CA VAL A 102 -14.31 -11.75 22.87
C VAL A 102 -12.87 -11.33 23.13
N ASP A 103 -12.13 -12.13 23.89
CA ASP A 103 -10.71 -11.87 24.11
C ASP A 103 -9.93 -12.03 22.80
N SER A 104 -8.88 -11.24 22.60
CA SER A 104 -8.04 -11.36 21.39
C SER A 104 -6.56 -11.37 21.71
N THR A 105 -5.87 -12.33 21.11
CA THR A 105 -4.41 -12.45 21.17
C THR A 105 -3.83 -12.28 19.77
N ILE A 106 -3.00 -11.24 19.59
CA ILE A 106 -2.33 -10.93 18.34
C ILE A 106 -0.85 -11.24 18.46
N VAL A 107 -0.36 -12.15 17.63
CA VAL A 107 1.04 -12.51 17.56
C VAL A 107 1.73 -11.66 16.50
N MET A 108 2.82 -11.00 16.88
CA MET A 108 3.64 -10.17 15.99
C MET A 108 5.10 -10.57 16.09
N PRO A 109 5.91 -10.39 15.03
CA PRO A 109 7.36 -10.49 15.11
C PRO A 109 7.95 -9.51 16.13
N LYS A 110 9.09 -9.86 16.74
CA LYS A 110 9.76 -9.01 17.74
C LYS A 110 10.22 -7.65 17.21
N ASN A 111 10.42 -7.53 15.91
CA ASN A 111 10.80 -6.30 15.23
C ASN A 111 9.60 -5.49 14.70
N ALA A 112 8.36 -5.87 15.04
CA ALA A 112 7.17 -5.13 14.64
C ALA A 112 7.26 -3.66 15.12
N PRO A 113 6.88 -2.68 14.28
CA PRO A 113 6.91 -1.27 14.67
C PRO A 113 6.09 -1.01 15.93
N GLN A 114 6.69 -0.32 16.91
CA GLN A 114 6.05 -0.07 18.21
C GLN A 114 4.73 0.70 18.09
N THR A 115 4.60 1.55 17.07
CA THR A 115 3.36 2.26 16.74
C THR A 115 2.21 1.29 16.44
N LYS A 116 2.46 0.24 15.67
CA LYS A 116 1.46 -0.79 15.32
C LYS A 116 1.13 -1.70 16.51
N VAL A 117 2.13 -2.02 17.33
CA VAL A 117 1.94 -2.74 18.60
C VAL A 117 1.04 -1.95 19.55
N ASN A 118 1.33 -0.65 19.72
CA ASN A 118 0.56 0.23 20.60
C ASN A 118 -0.87 0.45 20.09
N ALA A 119 -1.06 0.64 18.79
CA ALA A 119 -2.40 0.76 18.20
C ALA A 119 -3.24 -0.49 18.45
N THR A 120 -2.66 -1.68 18.23
CA THR A 120 -3.35 -2.96 18.44
C THR A 120 -3.74 -3.18 19.90
N ARG A 121 -2.83 -2.88 20.85
CA ARG A 121 -3.17 -2.89 22.29
C ARG A 121 -4.24 -1.86 22.65
N GLY A 122 -4.18 -0.67 22.03
CA GLY A 122 -5.16 0.39 22.22
C GLY A 122 -6.58 0.00 21.80
N TYR A 123 -6.71 -0.95 20.87
CA TYR A 123 -7.99 -1.54 20.49
C TYR A 123 -8.45 -2.70 21.37
N GLY A 124 -7.68 -3.08 22.40
CA GLY A 124 -8.10 -4.06 23.42
C GLY A 124 -7.47 -5.45 23.32
N ALA A 125 -6.57 -5.69 22.34
CA ALA A 125 -5.92 -6.99 22.20
C ALA A 125 -4.70 -7.18 23.11
N THR A 126 -4.52 -8.42 23.56
CA THR A 126 -3.24 -8.92 24.04
C THR A 126 -2.28 -9.03 22.86
N VAL A 127 -1.05 -8.53 22.99
CA VAL A 127 -0.03 -8.63 21.91
C VAL A 127 1.17 -9.42 22.39
N GLU A 128 1.44 -10.54 21.73
CA GLU A 128 2.61 -11.39 21.94
C GLU A 128 3.68 -11.14 20.86
N LEU A 129 4.90 -10.78 21.29
CA LEU A 129 6.03 -10.55 20.38
C LEU A 129 6.88 -11.81 20.26
N VAL A 130 6.65 -12.60 19.23
CA VAL A 130 7.23 -13.93 19.02
C VAL A 130 7.85 -14.05 17.64
N GLY A 131 9.01 -14.72 17.58
CA GLY A 131 9.75 -14.95 16.35
C GLY A 131 10.56 -13.75 15.85
N GLN A 132 11.43 -14.03 14.88
CA GLN A 132 12.22 -13.01 14.15
C GLN A 132 11.51 -12.51 12.88
N ASP A 133 10.58 -13.30 12.37
CA ASP A 133 9.87 -13.08 11.12
C ASP A 133 8.38 -13.43 11.26
N PHE A 134 7.62 -13.11 10.22
CA PHE A 134 6.17 -13.36 10.17
C PHE A 134 5.83 -14.86 10.18
N GLN A 135 6.67 -15.72 9.61
CA GLN A 135 6.41 -17.17 9.55
C GLN A 135 6.46 -17.80 10.94
N GLN A 136 7.44 -17.41 11.76
CA GLN A 136 7.55 -17.85 13.14
C GLN A 136 6.38 -17.33 14.00
N ALA A 137 5.98 -16.07 13.81
CA ALA A 137 4.80 -15.51 14.50
C ALA A 137 3.51 -16.23 14.10
N MET A 138 3.35 -16.56 12.82
CA MET A 138 2.21 -17.33 12.28
C MET A 138 2.15 -18.75 12.85
N ALA A 139 3.29 -19.45 12.90
CA ALA A 139 3.37 -20.79 13.49
C ALA A 139 2.94 -20.78 14.96
N HIS A 140 3.46 -19.84 15.76
CA HIS A 140 3.08 -19.68 17.17
C HIS A 140 1.59 -19.34 17.33
N ALA A 141 1.04 -18.45 16.50
CA ALA A 141 -0.39 -18.13 16.54
C ALA A 141 -1.29 -19.34 16.27
N LYS A 142 -0.86 -20.25 15.39
CA LYS A 142 -1.57 -21.52 15.14
C LYS A 142 -1.45 -22.48 16.33
N GLU A 143 -0.31 -22.51 17.01
CA GLU A 143 -0.10 -23.33 18.22
C GLU A 143 -0.97 -22.87 19.40
N LEU A 144 -1.24 -21.56 19.52
CA LEU A 144 -2.14 -21.01 20.55
C LEU A 144 -3.60 -21.46 20.36
N VAL A 145 -3.99 -21.89 19.15
CA VAL A 145 -5.33 -22.40 18.85
C VAL A 145 -5.40 -23.87 19.28
N ALA A 146 -5.34 -24.10 20.59
CA ALA A 146 -5.21 -25.44 21.18
C ALA A 146 -6.55 -26.06 21.64
N GLY A 147 -7.66 -25.29 21.62
CA GLY A 147 -8.93 -25.70 22.22
C GLY A 147 -10.18 -25.32 21.42
N PRO A 148 -11.35 -25.92 21.76
CA PRO A 148 -12.60 -25.75 21.01
C PRO A 148 -13.29 -24.40 21.21
N ARG A 149 -12.76 -23.51 22.06
CA ARG A 149 -13.29 -22.15 22.34
C ARG A 149 -12.37 -21.04 21.83
N THR A 150 -11.30 -21.42 21.13
CA THR A 150 -10.35 -20.49 20.51
C THR A 150 -10.50 -20.58 19.00
N GLU A 151 -10.54 -19.45 18.31
CA GLU A 151 -10.61 -19.40 16.85
C GLU A 151 -9.40 -18.68 16.25
N PHE A 152 -8.84 -19.25 15.17
CA PHE A 152 -7.84 -18.55 14.38
C PHE A 152 -8.51 -17.66 13.33
N VAL A 153 -8.22 -16.37 13.34
CA VAL A 153 -8.78 -15.41 12.38
C VAL A 153 -7.76 -15.14 11.28
N HIS A 154 -7.89 -15.83 10.14
CA HIS A 154 -7.01 -15.64 9.00
C HIS A 154 -7.18 -14.24 8.38
N ALA A 155 -6.11 -13.70 7.79
CA ALA A 155 -6.12 -12.36 7.20
C ALA A 155 -6.86 -12.25 5.84
N PHE A 156 -7.20 -13.37 5.20
CA PHE A 156 -7.78 -13.41 3.84
C PHE A 156 -8.28 -14.80 3.43
N ASP A 157 -7.58 -15.88 3.79
CA ASP A 157 -7.91 -17.27 3.42
C ASP A 157 -8.99 -17.87 4.33
N ASP A 158 -10.17 -17.27 4.30
CA ASP A 158 -11.34 -17.73 5.05
C ASP A 158 -12.62 -17.19 4.38
N PRO A 159 -13.62 -18.04 4.07
CA PRO A 159 -14.85 -17.61 3.40
C PRO A 159 -15.59 -16.48 4.12
N ALA A 160 -15.68 -16.49 5.45
CA ALA A 160 -16.33 -15.44 6.22
C ALA A 160 -15.52 -14.14 6.21
N ILE A 161 -14.19 -14.22 6.16
CA ILE A 161 -13.34 -13.03 5.96
C ILE A 161 -13.66 -12.42 4.58
N VAL A 162 -13.64 -13.22 3.52
CA VAL A 162 -13.91 -12.78 2.14
C VAL A 162 -15.31 -12.19 2.01
N ALA A 163 -16.34 -12.88 2.51
CA ALA A 163 -17.73 -12.41 2.50
C ALA A 163 -17.88 -11.06 3.22
N GLY A 164 -17.23 -10.91 4.39
CA GLY A 164 -17.21 -9.64 5.10
C GLY A 164 -16.54 -8.52 4.31
N GLN A 165 -15.44 -8.79 3.59
CA GLN A 165 -14.85 -7.78 2.71
C GLN A 165 -15.78 -7.43 1.53
N GLY A 166 -16.52 -8.41 1.01
CA GLY A 166 -17.47 -8.22 -0.09
C GLY A 166 -18.60 -7.23 0.19
N THR A 167 -18.90 -6.98 1.47
CA THR A 167 -19.86 -5.92 1.86
C THR A 167 -19.42 -4.54 1.35
N LEU A 168 -18.12 -4.32 1.18
CA LEU A 168 -17.59 -3.10 0.56
C LEU A 168 -17.96 -3.01 -0.92
N GLY A 169 -17.99 -4.13 -1.65
CA GLY A 169 -18.42 -4.18 -3.04
C GLY A 169 -19.90 -3.78 -3.19
N VAL A 170 -20.74 -4.23 -2.26
CA VAL A 170 -22.15 -3.79 -2.19
C VAL A 170 -22.26 -2.28 -1.96
N GLU A 171 -21.49 -1.71 -1.02
CA GLU A 171 -21.47 -0.26 -0.81
C GLU A 171 -20.97 0.50 -2.04
N MET A 172 -19.92 0.01 -2.70
CA MET A 172 -19.37 0.63 -3.91
C MET A 172 -20.42 0.68 -5.04
N TYR A 173 -21.14 -0.42 -5.27
CA TYR A 173 -22.24 -0.45 -6.24
C TYR A 173 -23.39 0.48 -5.84
N GLU A 174 -23.81 0.49 -4.58
CA GLU A 174 -24.89 1.38 -4.13
C GLU A 174 -24.51 2.87 -4.21
N ASP A 175 -23.23 3.20 -3.98
CA ASP A 175 -22.72 4.58 -4.03
C ASP A 175 -22.53 5.06 -5.49
N LEU A 176 -22.26 4.16 -6.45
CA LEU A 176 -22.06 4.49 -7.87
C LEU A 176 -22.44 3.30 -8.80
N PRO A 177 -23.75 3.07 -9.06
CA PRO A 177 -24.21 1.94 -9.88
C PRO A 177 -23.74 1.97 -11.34
N GLU A 178 -23.42 3.14 -11.87
CA GLU A 178 -22.96 3.38 -13.24
C GLU A 178 -21.45 3.17 -13.46
N VAL A 179 -20.73 2.63 -12.47
CA VAL A 179 -19.28 2.42 -12.58
C VAL A 179 -18.92 1.39 -13.65
N ASP A 180 -18.03 1.77 -14.57
CA ASP A 180 -17.52 0.88 -15.63
C ASP A 180 -16.38 0.01 -15.10
N THR A 181 -15.48 0.57 -14.30
CA THR A 181 -14.29 -0.13 -13.79
C THR A 181 -14.06 0.12 -12.30
N VAL A 182 -13.93 -0.95 -11.50
CA VAL A 182 -13.47 -0.88 -10.10
C VAL A 182 -12.05 -1.42 -9.99
N VAL A 183 -11.18 -0.69 -9.28
CA VAL A 183 -9.75 -1.03 -9.18
C VAL A 183 -9.37 -1.33 -7.74
N VAL A 184 -8.96 -2.58 -7.47
CA VAL A 184 -8.81 -3.14 -6.12
C VAL A 184 -7.40 -3.68 -5.89
N PRO A 185 -6.67 -3.22 -4.85
CA PRO A 185 -5.36 -3.78 -4.50
C PRO A 185 -5.45 -5.26 -4.06
N ILE A 186 -4.46 -6.06 -4.46
CA ILE A 186 -4.36 -7.49 -4.14
C ILE A 186 -3.12 -7.78 -3.29
N GLY A 187 -3.36 -8.13 -2.03
CA GLY A 187 -2.42 -8.92 -1.22
C GLY A 187 -2.74 -10.41 -1.37
N GLY A 188 -3.24 -11.04 -0.31
CA GLY A 188 -3.66 -12.45 -0.35
C GLY A 188 -4.97 -12.73 -1.10
N GLY A 189 -5.57 -11.74 -1.76
CA GLY A 189 -6.77 -11.87 -2.59
C GLY A 189 -8.12 -11.67 -1.88
N GLY A 190 -8.21 -11.80 -0.55
CA GLY A 190 -9.52 -11.82 0.11
C GLY A 190 -10.40 -10.56 -0.05
N LEU A 191 -9.80 -9.38 -0.22
CA LEU A 191 -10.54 -8.14 -0.52
C LEU A 191 -11.14 -8.15 -1.93
N ILE A 192 -10.31 -8.38 -2.95
CA ILE A 192 -10.78 -8.40 -4.34
C ILE A 192 -11.75 -9.55 -4.57
N SER A 193 -11.53 -10.71 -3.96
CA SER A 193 -12.44 -11.85 -4.07
C SER A 193 -13.85 -11.49 -3.59
N GLY A 194 -13.96 -10.84 -2.43
CA GLY A 194 -15.28 -10.42 -1.92
C GLY A 194 -15.93 -9.35 -2.79
N ILE A 195 -15.17 -8.34 -3.24
CA ILE A 195 -15.69 -7.28 -4.10
C ILE A 195 -16.13 -7.84 -5.47
N ALA A 196 -15.30 -8.70 -6.07
CA ALA A 196 -15.57 -9.32 -7.37
C ALA A 196 -16.83 -10.19 -7.32
N THR A 197 -17.01 -10.99 -6.26
CA THR A 197 -18.25 -11.75 -6.05
C THR A 197 -19.47 -10.84 -5.94
N ALA A 198 -19.36 -9.68 -5.27
CA ALA A 198 -20.47 -8.72 -5.20
C ALA A 198 -20.82 -8.12 -6.56
N PHE A 199 -19.82 -7.67 -7.33
CA PHE A 199 -20.03 -7.08 -8.65
C PHE A 199 -20.52 -8.09 -9.68
N ALA A 200 -20.06 -9.34 -9.60
CA ALA A 200 -20.52 -10.42 -10.49
C ALA A 200 -22.05 -10.66 -10.40
N GLU A 201 -22.68 -10.37 -9.26
CA GLU A 201 -24.13 -10.46 -9.09
C GLU A 201 -24.83 -9.11 -9.37
N LEU A 202 -24.31 -8.02 -8.81
CA LEU A 202 -24.99 -6.72 -8.82
C LEU A 202 -24.84 -5.95 -10.14
N SER A 203 -23.67 -6.03 -10.78
CA SER A 203 -23.37 -5.36 -12.04
C SER A 203 -22.37 -6.20 -12.85
N PRO A 204 -22.83 -7.29 -13.52
CA PRO A 204 -21.94 -8.21 -14.24
C PRO A 204 -21.20 -7.59 -15.43
N GLY A 205 -21.57 -6.36 -15.83
CA GLY A 205 -20.89 -5.61 -16.89
C GLY A 205 -19.76 -4.70 -16.39
N THR A 206 -19.66 -4.46 -15.09
CA THR A 206 -18.57 -3.68 -14.49
C THR A 206 -17.29 -4.51 -14.48
N ARG A 207 -16.21 -3.93 -14.99
CA ARG A 207 -14.87 -4.52 -14.98
C ARG A 207 -14.25 -4.44 -13.59
N VAL A 208 -13.78 -5.57 -13.06
CA VAL A 208 -13.06 -5.65 -11.78
C VAL A 208 -11.58 -5.88 -12.05
N VAL A 209 -10.77 -4.86 -11.75
CA VAL A 209 -9.32 -4.88 -11.99
C VAL A 209 -8.55 -5.01 -10.69
N GLY A 210 -7.66 -6.00 -10.64
CA GLY A 210 -6.73 -6.24 -9.56
C GLY A 210 -5.40 -5.52 -9.72
N VAL A 211 -4.80 -5.08 -8.61
CA VAL A 211 -3.48 -4.43 -8.63
C VAL A 211 -2.52 -5.05 -7.62
N GLN A 212 -1.36 -5.51 -8.07
CA GLN A 212 -0.26 -5.91 -7.19
C GLN A 212 0.93 -4.94 -7.26
N ALA A 213 1.69 -4.86 -6.17
CA ALA A 213 3.03 -4.30 -6.27
C ALA A 213 3.92 -5.29 -7.02
N SER A 214 4.64 -4.84 -8.04
CA SER A 214 5.54 -5.67 -8.87
C SER A 214 6.50 -6.54 -8.04
N GLY A 215 7.12 -5.99 -6.98
CA GLY A 215 8.02 -6.73 -6.08
C GLY A 215 7.33 -7.71 -5.12
N ALA A 216 6.01 -7.85 -5.17
CA ALA A 216 5.21 -8.84 -4.43
C ALA A 216 4.18 -9.57 -5.33
N ALA A 217 4.31 -9.43 -6.66
CA ALA A 217 3.33 -9.95 -7.59
C ALA A 217 3.42 -11.48 -7.71
N THR A 218 2.29 -12.14 -7.50
CA THR A 218 2.15 -13.62 -7.54
C THR A 218 0.92 -14.04 -8.35
N VAL A 219 -0.09 -13.19 -8.44
CA VAL A 219 -1.38 -13.47 -9.07
C VAL A 219 -1.22 -13.68 -10.58
N PRO A 220 -0.47 -12.85 -11.35
CA PRO A 220 -0.31 -13.08 -12.79
C PRO A 220 0.23 -14.49 -13.11
N ASP A 221 1.28 -14.93 -12.40
CA ASP A 221 1.88 -16.26 -12.57
C ASP A 221 0.96 -17.38 -12.02
N SER A 222 0.18 -17.09 -10.97
CA SER A 222 -0.83 -18.03 -10.45
C SER A 222 -1.99 -18.24 -11.41
N LEU A 223 -2.41 -17.19 -12.12
CA LEU A 223 -3.46 -17.26 -13.14
C LEU A 223 -2.98 -18.05 -14.36
N ASP A 224 -1.76 -17.78 -14.84
CA ASP A 224 -1.17 -18.49 -15.99
C ASP A 224 -1.02 -20.00 -15.72
N LYS A 225 -0.55 -20.37 -14.53
CA LYS A 225 -0.36 -21.78 -14.13
C LYS A 225 -1.62 -22.46 -13.61
N GLY A 226 -2.65 -21.69 -13.27
CA GLY A 226 -3.88 -22.18 -12.67
C GLY A 226 -3.75 -22.71 -11.24
N ILE A 227 -2.64 -22.42 -10.56
CA ILE A 227 -2.36 -22.84 -9.17
C ILE A 227 -1.63 -21.73 -8.40
N PRO A 228 -1.84 -21.56 -7.08
CA PRO A 228 -1.19 -20.52 -6.31
C PRO A 228 0.33 -20.62 -6.38
N GLN A 229 0.97 -19.52 -6.78
CA GLN A 229 2.42 -19.36 -6.75
C GLN A 229 2.83 -18.56 -5.52
N THR A 230 4.07 -18.80 -5.07
CA THR A 230 4.64 -18.13 -3.90
C THR A 230 5.99 -17.51 -4.22
N LEU A 231 6.32 -16.44 -3.52
CA LEU A 231 7.64 -15.81 -3.51
C LEU A 231 8.35 -16.10 -2.18
N ASP A 232 9.64 -16.38 -2.24
CA ASP A 232 10.48 -16.55 -1.04
C ASP A 232 10.65 -15.24 -0.26
N SER A 233 10.60 -14.11 -0.96
CA SER A 233 10.71 -12.76 -0.39
C SER A 233 9.94 -11.74 -1.21
N VAL A 234 9.52 -10.66 -0.58
CA VAL A 234 8.81 -9.53 -1.21
C VAL A 234 9.61 -8.23 -1.02
N ASP A 235 9.56 -7.35 -2.01
CA ASP A 235 10.20 -6.02 -1.97
C ASP A 235 9.23 -4.94 -2.43
N THR A 236 8.52 -4.34 -1.47
CA THR A 236 7.55 -3.27 -1.76
C THR A 236 7.36 -2.31 -0.60
N ILE A 237 7.08 -1.04 -0.94
CA ILE A 237 6.63 -0.03 0.03
C ILE A 237 5.16 -0.20 0.44
N ALA A 238 4.40 -1.04 -0.29
CA ALA A 238 3.00 -1.33 -0.04
C ALA A 238 2.83 -2.56 0.88
N ASP A 239 3.17 -2.39 2.16
CA ASP A 239 3.16 -3.46 3.17
C ASP A 239 1.82 -4.20 3.31
N GLY A 240 0.69 -3.51 3.13
CA GLY A 240 -0.65 -4.11 3.16
C GLY A 240 -0.93 -5.14 2.04
N ILE A 241 -0.16 -5.10 0.95
CA ILE A 241 -0.23 -6.05 -0.18
C ILE A 241 1.09 -6.79 -0.41
N ALA A 242 2.03 -6.72 0.54
CA ALA A 242 3.31 -7.40 0.50
C ALA A 242 3.18 -8.89 0.90
N THR A 243 2.23 -9.60 0.29
CA THR A 243 2.00 -11.03 0.54
C THR A 243 2.78 -11.87 -0.47
N GLY A 244 3.58 -12.81 0.01
CA GLY A 244 4.34 -13.73 -0.85
C GLY A 244 3.51 -14.83 -1.52
N GLY A 245 2.19 -14.67 -1.65
CA GLY A 245 1.28 -15.65 -2.27
C GLY A 245 -0.20 -15.40 -1.93
N ILE A 246 -1.07 -16.14 -2.62
CA ILE A 246 -2.51 -16.22 -2.42
C ILE A 246 -2.93 -17.66 -2.06
N SER A 247 -4.19 -17.88 -1.70
CA SER A 247 -4.71 -19.23 -1.43
C SER A 247 -5.50 -19.79 -2.61
N GLU A 248 -5.83 -21.09 -2.56
CA GLU A 248 -6.72 -21.74 -3.54
C GLU A 248 -8.11 -21.07 -3.55
N LEU A 249 -8.65 -20.75 -2.36
CA LEU A 249 -9.92 -20.04 -2.22
C LEU A 249 -9.91 -18.74 -3.01
N THR A 250 -8.93 -17.86 -2.76
CA THR A 250 -8.90 -16.54 -3.39
C THR A 250 -8.52 -16.62 -4.87
N LEU A 251 -7.62 -17.53 -5.28
CA LEU A 251 -7.33 -17.78 -6.69
C LEU A 251 -8.58 -18.23 -7.45
N SER A 252 -9.36 -19.17 -6.90
CA SER A 252 -10.56 -19.69 -7.58
C SER A 252 -11.61 -18.61 -7.83
N ILE A 253 -11.71 -17.61 -6.95
CA ILE A 253 -12.63 -16.48 -7.10
C ILE A 253 -12.06 -15.48 -8.10
N ILE A 254 -10.77 -15.16 -7.99
CA ILE A 254 -10.09 -14.26 -8.94
C ILE A 254 -10.24 -14.79 -10.37
N GLN A 255 -9.99 -16.08 -10.61
CA GLN A 255 -10.15 -16.71 -11.93
C GLN A 255 -11.58 -16.61 -12.51
N ARG A 256 -12.60 -16.51 -11.64
CA ARG A 256 -14.01 -16.50 -12.05
C ARG A 256 -14.56 -15.08 -12.26
N HIS A 257 -14.10 -14.11 -11.47
CA HIS A 257 -14.79 -12.83 -11.32
C HIS A 257 -13.88 -11.60 -11.47
N VAL A 258 -12.57 -11.76 -11.65
CA VAL A 258 -11.65 -10.64 -11.87
C VAL A 258 -11.24 -10.63 -13.34
N ASP A 259 -11.48 -9.52 -14.02
CA ASP A 259 -11.26 -9.39 -15.46
C ASP A 259 -9.78 -9.24 -15.82
N GLU A 260 -9.03 -8.52 -14.99
CA GLU A 260 -7.64 -8.17 -15.27
C GLU A 260 -6.84 -7.98 -13.98
N VAL A 261 -5.55 -8.31 -14.00
CA VAL A 261 -4.62 -8.03 -12.90
C VAL A 261 -3.37 -7.36 -13.44
N VAL A 262 -3.15 -6.11 -13.01
CA VAL A 262 -1.98 -5.30 -13.39
C VAL A 262 -0.99 -5.17 -12.23
N THR A 263 0.23 -4.74 -12.53
CA THR A 263 1.26 -4.50 -11.51
C THR A 263 1.78 -3.08 -11.54
N VAL A 264 2.12 -2.55 -10.38
CA VAL A 264 2.72 -1.20 -10.24
C VAL A 264 4.04 -1.26 -9.47
N THR A 265 4.97 -0.39 -9.83
CA THR A 265 6.28 -0.25 -9.18
C THR A 265 6.20 0.57 -7.90
N ASN A 266 7.17 0.40 -7.00
CA ASN A 266 7.30 1.23 -5.79
C ASN A 266 7.36 2.73 -6.12
N SER A 267 7.94 3.10 -7.27
CA SER A 267 7.98 4.49 -7.72
C SER A 267 6.61 5.03 -8.10
N GLN A 268 5.82 4.27 -8.86
CA GLN A 268 4.44 4.64 -9.21
C GLN A 268 3.56 4.73 -7.95
N ILE A 269 3.71 3.79 -7.01
CA ILE A 269 3.00 3.83 -5.72
C ILE A 269 3.39 5.08 -4.93
N ALA A 270 4.68 5.41 -4.84
CA ALA A 270 5.16 6.59 -4.12
C ALA A 270 4.63 7.91 -4.73
N ASP A 271 4.63 8.01 -6.07
CA ASP A 271 4.05 9.17 -6.76
C ASP A 271 2.53 9.27 -6.54
N ALA A 272 1.81 8.14 -6.51
CA ALA A 272 0.38 8.11 -6.22
C ALA A 272 0.05 8.54 -4.77
N VAL A 273 0.85 8.14 -3.78
CA VAL A 273 0.73 8.63 -2.40
C VAL A 273 0.85 10.15 -2.36
N LEU A 274 1.89 10.71 -2.98
CA LEU A 274 2.10 12.17 -3.02
C LEU A 274 0.94 12.87 -3.74
N LEU A 275 0.50 12.34 -4.87
CA LEU A 275 -0.61 12.90 -5.64
C LEU A 275 -1.92 12.93 -4.83
N LEU A 276 -2.25 11.85 -4.12
CA LEU A 276 -3.44 11.78 -3.27
C LEU A 276 -3.38 12.82 -2.14
N MET A 277 -2.22 13.01 -1.52
CA MET A 277 -2.03 14.06 -0.51
C MET A 277 -2.19 15.46 -1.10
N GLU A 278 -1.67 15.70 -2.31
CA GLU A 278 -1.72 17.02 -2.94
C GLU A 278 -3.09 17.37 -3.53
N ARG A 279 -3.78 16.42 -4.16
CA ARG A 279 -4.98 16.67 -4.95
C ARG A 279 -6.26 16.25 -4.24
N ALA A 280 -6.25 15.10 -3.58
CA ALA A 280 -7.41 14.58 -2.86
C ALA A 280 -7.39 14.91 -1.34
N LYS A 281 -6.25 15.40 -0.82
CA LYS A 281 -6.02 15.66 0.61
C LYS A 281 -6.21 14.42 1.49
N GLN A 282 -5.95 13.26 0.90
CA GLN A 282 -6.05 11.97 1.57
C GLN A 282 -4.66 11.48 1.98
N VAL A 283 -4.54 10.96 3.20
CA VAL A 283 -3.35 10.25 3.67
C VAL A 283 -3.62 8.76 3.53
N VAL A 284 -2.89 8.10 2.64
CA VAL A 284 -3.02 6.68 2.36
C VAL A 284 -1.69 5.97 2.54
N GLU A 285 -1.74 4.67 2.87
CA GLU A 285 -0.56 3.82 2.83
C GLU A 285 -0.26 3.34 1.40
N GLY A 286 0.87 2.68 1.16
CA GLY A 286 1.26 2.22 -0.18
C GLY A 286 0.21 1.31 -0.83
N ALA A 287 -0.40 0.40 -0.07
CA ALA A 287 -1.49 -0.46 -0.56
C ALA A 287 -2.72 0.36 -0.97
N GLY A 288 -3.09 1.38 -0.19
CA GLY A 288 -4.20 2.28 -0.50
C GLY A 288 -3.96 3.14 -1.74
N ALA A 289 -2.71 3.44 -2.07
CA ALA A 289 -2.36 4.21 -3.27
C ALA A 289 -2.23 3.36 -4.55
N ALA A 290 -2.15 2.03 -4.43
CA ALA A 290 -1.85 1.14 -5.56
C ALA A 290 -2.90 1.22 -6.68
N SER A 291 -4.18 1.32 -6.34
CA SER A 291 -5.27 1.48 -7.32
C SER A 291 -5.14 2.77 -8.14
N VAL A 292 -4.74 3.87 -7.50
CA VAL A 292 -4.50 5.16 -8.17
C VAL A 292 -3.21 5.12 -9.00
N ALA A 293 -2.20 4.38 -8.56
CA ALA A 293 -1.00 4.15 -9.36
C ALA A 293 -1.33 3.37 -10.65
N ALA A 294 -2.24 2.39 -10.58
CA ALA A 294 -2.63 1.57 -11.73
C ALA A 294 -3.38 2.37 -12.80
N ILE A 295 -4.40 3.15 -12.43
CA ILE A 295 -5.17 3.96 -13.41
C ILE A 295 -4.34 5.07 -14.07
N ARG A 296 -3.15 5.36 -13.53
CA ARG A 296 -2.18 6.32 -14.09
C ARG A 296 -1.02 5.64 -14.83
N SER A 297 -1.01 4.32 -14.87
CA SER A 297 0.01 3.53 -15.57
C SER A 297 -0.42 3.24 -17.00
N ASP A 298 0.55 2.97 -17.87
CA ASP A 298 0.27 2.55 -19.25
C ASP A 298 -0.28 1.11 -19.33
N ASP A 299 -0.23 0.37 -18.22
CA ASP A 299 -0.68 -1.02 -18.13
C ASP A 299 -2.20 -1.13 -17.94
N LEU A 300 -2.92 -0.02 -17.70
CA LEU A 300 -4.37 -0.01 -17.53
C LEU A 300 -4.99 1.20 -18.22
N ASP A 301 -5.68 0.96 -19.34
CA ASP A 301 -6.47 1.99 -20.02
C ASP A 301 -7.86 2.10 -19.40
N VAL A 302 -8.19 3.32 -18.97
CA VAL A 302 -9.48 3.70 -18.40
C VAL A 302 -10.08 4.93 -19.09
N SER A 303 -9.59 5.23 -20.31
CA SER A 303 -10.07 6.37 -21.09
C SER A 303 -11.57 6.25 -21.35
N ASP A 304 -12.28 7.37 -21.21
CA ASP A 304 -13.73 7.45 -21.42
C ASP A 304 -14.58 6.55 -20.50
N GLU A 305 -14.01 6.02 -19.39
CA GLU A 305 -14.72 5.20 -18.40
C GLU A 305 -15.05 5.97 -17.11
N VAL A 306 -16.11 5.54 -16.41
CA VAL A 306 -16.37 5.88 -15.00
C VAL A 306 -15.63 4.88 -14.10
N VAL A 307 -14.61 5.36 -13.39
CA VAL A 307 -13.64 4.51 -12.68
C VAL A 307 -13.70 4.73 -11.18
N MET A 308 -13.70 3.64 -10.41
CA MET A 308 -13.62 3.66 -8.95
C MET A 308 -12.36 2.98 -8.39
N PRO A 309 -11.24 3.69 -8.25
CA PRO A 309 -10.09 3.20 -7.48
C PRO A 309 -10.40 3.15 -5.97
N LEU A 310 -10.12 2.00 -5.35
CA LEU A 310 -10.27 1.80 -3.91
C LEU A 310 -9.02 2.25 -3.15
N LEU A 311 -9.19 3.16 -2.20
CA LEU A 311 -8.17 3.52 -1.21
C LEU A 311 -8.34 2.63 0.02
N CYS A 312 -7.73 1.44 0.00
CA CYS A 312 -8.06 0.37 0.97
C CYS A 312 -7.53 0.60 2.40
N GLY A 313 -6.57 1.50 2.61
CA GLY A 313 -5.98 1.73 3.92
C GLY A 313 -5.06 2.95 4.02
N GLY A 314 -4.86 3.42 5.24
CA GLY A 314 -4.16 4.67 5.57
C GLY A 314 -3.18 4.57 6.74
N ASN A 315 -2.84 3.36 7.19
CA ASN A 315 -1.98 3.13 8.35
C ASN A 315 -0.49 3.23 8.01
N LEU A 316 -0.09 4.40 7.53
CA LEU A 316 1.27 4.68 7.09
C LEU A 316 2.19 5.05 8.27
N ASP A 317 3.37 4.43 8.32
CA ASP A 317 4.43 4.84 9.25
C ASP A 317 5.00 6.22 8.85
N MET A 318 5.19 7.12 9.82
CA MET A 318 5.64 8.49 9.55
C MET A 318 7.07 8.57 8.99
N THR A 319 7.93 7.61 9.35
CA THR A 319 9.28 7.52 8.79
C THR A 319 9.22 7.03 7.34
N MET A 320 8.34 6.06 7.06
CA MET A 320 8.05 5.61 5.69
C MET A 320 7.46 6.73 4.84
N LEU A 321 6.51 7.50 5.37
CA LEU A 321 5.95 8.67 4.69
C LEU A 321 7.04 9.66 4.29
N ARG A 322 7.96 9.98 5.21
CA ARG A 322 9.10 10.86 4.89
C ARG A 322 9.94 10.29 3.74
N ALA A 323 10.25 8.99 3.76
CA ALA A 323 11.02 8.35 2.70
C ALA A 323 10.30 8.41 1.35
N VAL A 324 8.99 8.13 1.33
CA VAL A 324 8.12 8.21 0.13
C VAL A 324 8.09 9.63 -0.42
N LEU A 325 7.91 10.64 0.43
CA LEU A 325 7.88 12.06 0.01
C LEU A 325 9.21 12.48 -0.61
N VAL A 326 10.33 12.13 0.02
CA VAL A 326 11.66 12.44 -0.54
C VAL A 326 11.84 11.77 -1.91
N HIS A 327 11.49 10.49 -2.02
CA HIS A 327 11.60 9.74 -3.28
C HIS A 327 10.75 10.38 -4.39
N ALA A 328 9.48 10.66 -4.12
CA ALA A 328 8.54 11.24 -5.09
C ALA A 328 8.97 12.65 -5.53
N LEU A 329 9.38 13.52 -4.59
CA LEU A 329 9.87 14.87 -4.91
C LEU A 329 11.18 14.85 -5.70
N THR A 330 12.07 13.87 -5.45
CA THR A 330 13.27 13.68 -6.26
C THR A 330 12.94 13.22 -7.68
N GLN A 331 11.96 12.32 -7.86
CA GLN A 331 11.52 11.92 -9.20
C GLN A 331 10.93 13.09 -10.00
N ARG A 332 10.14 13.95 -9.35
CA ARG A 332 9.57 15.17 -9.95
C ARG A 332 10.57 16.30 -10.16
N LYS A 333 11.86 16.08 -9.87
CA LYS A 333 12.93 17.09 -9.95
C LYS A 333 12.58 18.34 -9.15
N GLN A 334 11.98 18.15 -7.96
CA GLN A 334 11.71 19.20 -6.98
C GLN A 334 12.72 19.17 -5.82
N ILE A 335 13.38 18.02 -5.61
CA ILE A 335 14.57 17.91 -4.78
C ILE A 335 15.70 17.38 -5.67
N LEU A 336 16.77 18.17 -5.79
CA LEU A 336 17.95 17.86 -6.56
C LEU A 336 19.14 17.66 -5.64
N ARG A 337 20.02 16.73 -6.00
CA ARG A 337 21.35 16.64 -5.43
C ARG A 337 22.36 16.94 -6.52
N LEU A 338 23.03 18.07 -6.42
CA LEU A 338 23.98 18.56 -7.41
C LEU A 338 25.38 18.37 -6.84
N ARG A 339 26.20 17.54 -7.46
CA ARG A 339 27.62 17.42 -7.13
C ARG A 339 28.40 18.28 -8.13
N VAL A 340 29.10 19.26 -7.61
CA VAL A 340 29.88 20.22 -8.40
C VAL A 340 31.36 20.02 -8.11
N HIS A 341 32.14 19.74 -9.14
CA HIS A 341 33.60 19.66 -9.04
C HIS A 341 34.17 21.08 -8.93
N ILE A 342 35.02 21.33 -7.94
CA ILE A 342 35.68 22.61 -7.72
C ILE A 342 37.17 22.44 -7.49
N ASP A 343 37.92 23.44 -7.92
CA ASP A 343 39.27 23.69 -7.45
C ASP A 343 39.19 24.43 -6.10
N ASP A 344 39.63 23.80 -5.01
CA ASP A 344 39.36 24.20 -3.62
C ASP A 344 40.09 25.50 -3.21
N ARG A 345 39.55 26.63 -3.69
CA ARG A 345 40.03 27.98 -3.45
C ARG A 345 38.96 28.83 -2.74
N PRO A 346 39.37 29.83 -1.93
CA PRO A 346 38.41 30.73 -1.28
C PRO A 346 37.47 31.39 -2.30
N GLY A 347 36.17 31.38 -1.99
CA GLY A 347 35.13 32.03 -2.80
C GLY A 347 34.28 31.10 -3.68
N LYS A 348 34.75 29.88 -3.99
CA LYS A 348 34.06 28.96 -4.91
C LYS A 348 32.66 28.55 -4.46
N MET A 349 32.49 28.28 -3.17
CA MET A 349 31.16 27.99 -2.60
C MET A 349 30.21 29.19 -2.71
N ALA A 350 30.70 30.42 -2.51
CA ALA A 350 29.89 31.62 -2.62
C ALA A 350 29.43 31.84 -4.07
N GLU A 351 30.32 31.64 -5.03
CA GLU A 351 30.03 31.75 -6.46
C GLU A 351 28.91 30.79 -6.88
N ILE A 352 29.05 29.48 -6.59
CA ILE A 352 28.03 28.48 -6.94
C ILE A 352 26.72 28.73 -6.19
N SER A 353 26.78 29.14 -4.92
CA SER A 353 25.57 29.48 -4.17
C SER A 353 24.85 30.70 -4.77
N SER A 354 25.59 31.68 -5.28
CA SER A 354 25.02 32.82 -6.01
C SER A 354 24.34 32.38 -7.30
N VAL A 355 24.98 31.52 -8.10
CA VAL A 355 24.36 30.96 -9.32
C VAL A 355 23.04 30.26 -8.99
N ILE A 356 23.01 29.40 -7.96
CA ILE A 356 21.77 28.72 -7.54
C ILE A 356 20.70 29.75 -7.09
N ALA A 357 21.11 30.78 -6.34
CA ALA A 357 20.20 31.82 -5.86
C ALA A 357 19.62 32.70 -6.98
N GLU A 358 20.34 32.91 -8.08
CA GLU A 358 19.86 33.66 -9.25
C GLU A 358 18.66 32.99 -9.94
N HIS A 359 18.46 31.69 -9.72
CA HIS A 359 17.28 30.95 -10.19
C HIS A 359 16.16 30.88 -9.15
N ASP A 360 16.26 31.59 -8.02
CA ASP A 360 15.30 31.52 -6.91
C ASP A 360 15.17 30.10 -6.31
N ALA A 361 16.24 29.31 -6.35
CA ALA A 361 16.29 27.96 -5.79
C ALA A 361 16.79 27.95 -4.34
N ASN A 362 16.13 27.19 -3.47
CA ASN A 362 16.49 27.12 -2.05
C ASN A 362 17.51 25.99 -1.81
N ILE A 363 18.58 26.29 -1.06
CA ILE A 363 19.61 25.30 -0.70
C ILE A 363 19.28 24.72 0.67
N GLN A 364 18.92 23.43 0.72
CA GLN A 364 18.65 22.72 1.99
C GLN A 364 19.93 22.34 2.72
N SER A 365 20.94 21.88 1.99
CA SER A 365 22.22 21.47 2.58
C SER A 365 23.35 21.60 1.57
N VAL A 366 24.56 21.79 2.08
CA VAL A 366 25.80 21.76 1.29
C VAL A 366 26.80 20.91 2.03
N ARG A 367 27.43 19.97 1.33
CA ARG A 367 28.54 19.17 1.83
C ARG A 367 29.78 19.42 1.00
N HIS A 368 30.92 19.53 1.66
CA HIS A 368 32.21 19.74 1.05
C HIS A 368 33.09 18.50 1.29
N ASP A 369 33.46 17.81 0.21
CA ASP A 369 34.21 16.55 0.26
C ASP A 369 35.56 16.72 -0.46
N ARG A 370 36.66 16.49 0.26
CA ARG A 370 38.06 16.62 -0.24
C ARG A 370 38.79 15.28 -0.36
N ALA A 371 38.15 14.19 0.03
CA ALA A 371 38.77 12.87 0.18
C ALA A 371 37.95 11.82 -0.57
N MET A 372 38.05 11.87 -1.91
CA MET A 372 37.50 10.88 -2.83
C MET A 372 38.63 10.40 -3.75
N GLU A 373 38.57 9.15 -4.19
CA GLU A 373 39.65 8.52 -4.97
C GLU A 373 39.85 9.15 -6.35
N ASP A 374 38.84 9.87 -6.86
CA ASP A 374 38.78 10.52 -8.17
C ASP A 374 39.15 12.02 -8.15
N LEU A 375 39.54 12.58 -6.99
CA LEU A 375 39.94 13.97 -6.86
C LEU A 375 41.46 14.16 -6.93
N ASP A 376 41.91 15.14 -7.71
CA ASP A 376 43.30 15.59 -7.70
C ASP A 376 43.62 16.41 -6.44
N VAL A 377 44.91 16.53 -6.12
CA VAL A 377 45.36 17.32 -4.97
C VAL A 377 45.03 18.79 -5.17
N GLY A 378 44.13 19.32 -4.33
CA GLY A 378 43.66 20.70 -4.40
C GLY A 378 42.25 20.84 -4.97
N ASP A 379 41.62 19.73 -5.35
CA ASP A 379 40.22 19.71 -5.80
C ASP A 379 39.29 19.24 -4.68
N ALA A 380 38.00 19.54 -4.84
CA ALA A 380 36.95 19.12 -3.95
C ALA A 380 35.61 19.00 -4.66
N TYR A 381 34.68 18.27 -4.06
CA TYR A 381 33.28 18.28 -4.44
C TYR A 381 32.45 19.14 -3.49
N LEU A 382 31.62 20.02 -4.05
CA LEU A 382 30.50 20.62 -3.34
C LEU A 382 29.22 19.90 -3.75
N THR A 383 28.61 19.21 -2.79
CA THR A 383 27.33 18.53 -2.99
C THR A 383 26.21 19.37 -2.39
N PHE A 384 25.42 19.99 -3.24
CA PHE A 384 24.25 20.79 -2.87
C PHE A 384 22.99 19.93 -2.90
N GLN A 385 22.15 20.07 -1.90
CA GLN A 385 20.76 19.64 -1.95
C GLN A 385 19.88 20.86 -2.17
N VAL A 386 19.19 20.92 -3.30
CA VAL A 386 18.47 22.10 -3.78
C VAL A 386 16.99 21.77 -3.99
N GLU A 387 16.12 22.68 -3.59
CA GLU A 387 14.70 22.66 -3.93
C GLU A 387 14.44 23.45 -5.21
N SER A 388 13.72 22.84 -6.13
CA SER A 388 13.28 23.43 -7.39
C SER A 388 11.78 23.29 -7.57
N THR A 389 11.21 24.06 -8.50
CA THR A 389 9.76 24.06 -8.77
C THR A 389 9.32 22.95 -9.74
N GLY A 390 10.27 22.16 -10.23
CA GLY A 390 10.05 21.04 -11.15
C GLY A 390 11.17 20.94 -12.19
N GLU A 391 10.97 20.09 -13.20
CA GLU A 391 11.99 19.73 -14.19
C GLU A 391 12.58 20.91 -14.96
N GLY A 392 11.74 21.86 -15.42
CA GLY A 392 12.21 23.02 -16.16
C GLY A 392 13.14 23.92 -15.33
N HIS A 393 12.77 24.20 -14.09
CA HIS A 393 13.59 24.98 -13.17
C HIS A 393 14.87 24.20 -12.79
N ALA A 394 14.75 22.90 -12.51
CA ALA A 394 15.91 22.04 -12.25
C ALA A 394 16.94 22.08 -13.38
N ARG A 395 16.48 22.02 -14.64
CA ARG A 395 17.34 22.10 -15.82
C ARG A 395 18.08 23.43 -15.89
N ASN A 396 17.36 24.55 -15.70
CA ASN A 396 17.96 25.89 -15.72
C ASN A 396 19.07 26.06 -14.68
N ILE A 397 18.88 25.53 -13.46
CA ILE A 397 19.91 25.58 -12.41
C ILE A 397 21.17 24.84 -12.86
N VAL A 398 21.02 23.61 -13.39
CA VAL A 398 22.13 22.76 -13.82
C VAL A 398 22.88 23.41 -14.99
N GLU A 399 22.15 23.87 -16.00
CA GLU A 399 22.73 24.56 -17.18
C GLU A 399 23.49 25.82 -16.75
N SER A 400 22.94 26.60 -15.82
CA SER A 400 23.60 27.82 -15.36
C SER A 400 24.89 27.55 -14.59
N ILE A 401 24.95 26.50 -13.77
CA ILE A 401 26.20 26.08 -13.11
C ILE A 401 27.25 25.67 -14.16
N ALA A 402 26.83 24.92 -15.19
CA ALA A 402 27.71 24.50 -16.27
C ALA A 402 28.22 25.69 -17.11
N ASP A 403 27.36 26.67 -17.40
CA ASP A 403 27.72 27.90 -18.13
C ASP A 403 28.73 28.77 -17.37
N HIS A 404 28.76 28.68 -16.05
CA HIS A 404 29.79 29.31 -15.20
C HIS A 404 31.11 28.52 -15.15
N GLY A 405 31.24 27.46 -15.95
CA GLY A 405 32.47 26.70 -16.12
C GLY A 405 32.69 25.58 -15.09
N TYR A 406 31.65 25.20 -14.35
CA TYR A 406 31.71 24.10 -13.40
C TYR A 406 31.21 22.79 -14.01
N GLU A 407 31.90 21.70 -13.71
CA GLU A 407 31.38 20.36 -13.97
C GLU A 407 30.36 20.01 -12.87
N VAL A 408 29.11 19.78 -13.29
CA VAL A 408 27.99 19.48 -12.39
C VAL A 408 27.29 18.18 -12.79
N GLU A 409 27.08 17.33 -11.80
CA GLU A 409 26.36 16.06 -11.93
C GLU A 409 25.11 16.08 -11.06
N VAL A 410 23.97 15.70 -11.62
CA VAL A 410 22.76 15.40 -10.83
C VAL A 410 22.87 13.98 -10.30
N VAL A 411 23.21 13.85 -9.01
CA VAL A 411 23.42 12.54 -8.38
C VAL A 411 22.08 11.94 -7.96
N SER A 412 21.73 10.76 -8.48
CA SER A 412 20.60 9.99 -7.93
C SER A 412 20.96 9.45 -6.55
N SER A 413 20.00 9.35 -5.64
CA SER A 413 20.19 8.88 -4.26
C SER A 413 20.66 7.41 -4.14
N ALA A 414 20.88 6.71 -5.25
CA ALA A 414 21.34 5.32 -5.30
C ALA A 414 22.83 5.20 -5.69
N GLN A 415 23.73 5.77 -4.88
CA GLN A 415 25.09 5.22 -4.75
C GLN A 415 25.50 5.28 -3.29
N PRO A 416 25.29 4.21 -2.50
CA PRO A 416 26.18 3.94 -1.38
C PRO A 416 27.57 3.67 -1.98
N GLY A 417 28.60 4.30 -1.42
CA GLY A 417 29.99 3.97 -1.77
C GLY A 417 30.18 2.45 -1.73
N ARG A 418 30.91 1.92 -2.72
CA ARG A 418 31.25 0.50 -2.78
C ARG A 418 31.69 0.01 -1.39
N PRO A 419 31.21 -1.15 -0.92
CA PRO A 419 31.71 -1.72 0.32
C PRO A 419 33.21 -1.99 0.16
N TRP A 420 33.96 -1.64 1.19
CA TRP A 420 35.38 -1.93 1.32
C TRP A 420 35.60 -3.44 1.12
N ASP A 421 36.41 -3.77 0.13
CA ASP A 421 36.90 -5.12 -0.12
C ASP A 421 38.04 -5.37 0.89
N ASP A 422 37.71 -6.05 1.99
CA ASP A 422 38.70 -6.51 2.98
C ASP A 422 39.39 -7.78 2.46
N ARG A 423 40.72 -7.69 2.43
CA ARG A 423 41.65 -8.80 2.16
C ARG A 423 41.62 -9.87 3.24
#